data_AF-A0A239C1Z9-F1
#
_entry.id   AF-A0A239C1Z9-F1
#
_cell.length_a   1.000
_cell.length_b   1.000
_cell.length_c   1.000
_cell.angle_alpha   90.00
_cell.angle_beta   90.00
_cell.angle_gamma   90.00
#
_symmetry.space_group_name_H-M   'P 1'
#
loop_
_entity.id
_entity.type
_entity.pdbx_description
1 polymer ?
#
loop_
_entity_poly.entity_id
_entity_poly.type
_entity_poly.pdbx_seq_one_letter_code
_entity_poly.pdbx_strand_id
1 'polypeptide(L)'
;MEPPRLRPAGLLSLPARALVSRSVAARHLSAEGLTFLGVTDQLDADDVPGALAELTGYQLWERTRRAQHELTAAYEHLVEAAPARARAAVAPDFLRRVRHLLALRLVAVVRDRRRAFPQSAPVAGGVGVAALWAEVFWAARARSEDDGPGVLEATDASIRGLLTLQPSDLTDPGAVQSWWDRLALVEETFGGLEVEAQVTLDGLREAQ
;
A
#
# COMPACT_ATOMS: atom_id res chain seq x y z
N MET A 1 27.25 -0.40 10.84
CA MET A 1 26.07 -1.19 11.26
C MET A 1 25.18 -1.30 10.03
N GLU A 2 25.24 -2.42 9.34
CA GLU A 2 24.47 -2.64 8.10
C GLU A 2 23.00 -2.90 8.50
N PRO A 3 22.01 -2.24 7.87
CA PRO A 3 20.62 -2.50 8.19
C PRO A 3 20.23 -3.93 7.79
N PRO A 4 19.28 -4.57 8.50
CA PRO A 4 18.75 -5.86 8.08
C PRO A 4 18.12 -5.71 6.69
N ARG A 5 18.66 -6.47 5.74
CA ARG A 5 18.16 -6.51 4.36
C ARG A 5 16.71 -6.99 4.38
N LEU A 6 15.85 -6.29 3.64
CA LEU A 6 14.43 -6.60 3.50
C LEU A 6 14.29 -8.04 3.02
N ARG A 7 14.01 -8.96 3.94
CA ARG A 7 13.49 -10.28 3.57
C ARG A 7 12.09 -10.07 2.99
N PRO A 8 11.67 -10.90 2.02
CA PRO A 8 10.32 -10.83 1.49
C PRO A 8 9.34 -10.83 2.66
N ALA A 9 8.46 -9.83 2.71
CA ALA A 9 7.38 -9.74 3.67
C ALA A 9 6.33 -10.81 3.32
N GLY A 10 6.72 -12.07 3.46
CA GLY A 10 5.79 -13.18 3.54
C GLY A 10 5.13 -13.16 4.91
N LEU A 11 3.82 -13.37 4.88
CA LEU A 11 2.94 -13.66 6.01
C LEU A 11 2.30 -12.42 6.66
N LEU A 12 1.24 -11.94 6.00
CA LEU A 12 -0.03 -11.71 6.68
C LEU A 12 -0.44 -13.00 7.44
N SER A 13 0.17 -13.23 8.60
CA SER A 13 -0.20 -14.30 9.50
C SER A 13 -1.45 -13.86 10.26
N LEU A 14 -2.60 -14.31 9.79
CA LEU A 14 -3.91 -14.19 10.45
C LEU A 14 -3.83 -14.79 11.88
N PRO A 15 -4.14 -14.05 12.96
CA PRO A 15 -4.41 -14.68 14.23
C PRO A 15 -5.87 -15.14 14.32
N ALA A 16 -6.01 -16.41 14.69
CA ALA A 16 -7.27 -17.07 14.99
C ALA A 16 -7.99 -16.45 16.20
N ARG A 17 -9.32 -16.44 16.10
CA ARG A 17 -10.33 -16.25 17.14
C ARG A 17 -9.88 -16.54 18.58
N ALA A 18 -10.13 -15.58 19.48
CA ALA A 18 -10.48 -15.86 20.87
C ALA A 18 -11.48 -14.80 21.40
N LEU A 19 -12.64 -15.28 21.82
CA LEU A 19 -13.66 -14.57 22.58
C LEU A 19 -13.14 -14.20 23.99
N VAL A 20 -13.59 -13.06 24.54
CA VAL A 20 -14.42 -12.97 25.78
C VAL A 20 -14.54 -11.50 26.28
N SER A 21 -15.78 -11.15 26.62
CA SER A 21 -16.36 -9.91 27.16
C SER A 21 -15.70 -9.25 28.39
N ARG A 22 -15.78 -7.91 28.50
CA ARG A 22 -16.77 -7.16 29.35
C ARG A 22 -16.55 -5.63 29.35
N SER A 23 -17.68 -4.93 29.41
CA SER A 23 -17.94 -3.47 29.41
C SER A 23 -17.28 -2.65 30.53
N VAL A 24 -17.12 -1.33 30.30
CA VAL A 24 -17.68 -0.24 31.14
C VAL A 24 -17.93 1.01 30.27
N ALA A 25 -19.06 1.68 30.51
CA ALA A 25 -19.53 2.90 29.86
C ALA A 25 -18.93 4.18 30.45
N ALA A 26 -18.86 5.25 29.67
CA ALA A 26 -18.99 6.62 30.16
C ALA A 26 -19.58 7.53 29.08
N ARG A 27 -20.53 8.36 29.51
CA ARG A 27 -21.46 9.16 28.71
C ARG A 27 -21.01 10.62 28.57
N HIS A 28 -21.66 11.29 27.61
CA HIS A 28 -21.93 12.74 27.48
C HIS A 28 -20.76 13.65 27.07
N LEU A 29 -20.89 14.30 25.91
CA LEU A 29 -21.47 15.66 25.83
C LEU A 29 -21.81 16.06 24.38
N SER A 30 -23.00 16.68 24.26
CA SER A 30 -23.59 17.46 23.16
C SER A 30 -22.79 18.78 22.98
N ALA A 31 -22.87 19.61 21.94
CA ALA A 31 -23.68 19.73 20.72
C ALA A 31 -22.98 20.75 19.78
N GLU A 32 -23.45 20.79 18.53
CA GLU A 32 -23.52 21.97 17.64
C GLU A 32 -22.25 22.47 16.91
N GLY A 33 -22.41 22.59 15.58
CA GLY A 33 -21.43 23.24 14.70
C GLY A 33 -21.54 22.81 13.24
N LEU A 34 -22.74 22.87 12.65
CA LEU A 34 -22.93 22.75 11.20
C LEU A 34 -22.12 23.83 10.48
N THR A 35 -21.04 23.43 9.80
CA THR A 35 -20.55 24.11 8.60
C THR A 35 -20.34 23.09 7.51
N PHE A 36 -21.31 23.06 6.61
CA PHE A 36 -21.26 22.37 5.34
C PHE A 36 -20.32 23.18 4.42
N LEU A 37 -19.05 22.80 4.38
CA LEU A 37 -18.07 23.32 3.43
C LEU A 37 -17.59 22.15 2.56
N GLY A 38 -17.68 22.38 1.25
CA GLY A 38 -17.52 21.38 0.20
C GLY A 38 -16.23 20.58 0.32
N VAL A 39 -16.39 19.27 0.20
CA VAL A 39 -15.31 18.31 -0.03
C VAL A 39 -14.81 18.52 -1.46
N THR A 40 -13.88 19.45 -1.62
CA THR A 40 -13.00 19.52 -2.79
C THR A 40 -11.64 18.97 -2.39
N ASP A 41 -11.40 17.73 -2.80
CA ASP A 41 -10.18 17.30 -3.49
C ASP A 41 -8.87 17.98 -3.09
N GLN A 42 -8.48 17.84 -1.82
CA GLN A 42 -7.14 18.18 -1.37
C GLN A 42 -6.68 17.16 -0.34
N LEU A 43 -6.30 15.98 -0.84
CA LEU A 43 -5.12 15.32 -0.27
C LEU A 43 -4.01 16.35 -0.40
N ASP A 44 -3.56 16.92 0.73
CA ASP A 44 -2.47 17.90 0.75
C ASP A 44 -1.33 17.42 -0.14
N ALA A 45 -1.22 18.09 -1.29
CA ALA A 45 -0.23 17.81 -2.32
C ALA A 45 1.19 18.18 -1.85
N ASP A 46 1.33 18.75 -0.66
CA ASP A 46 2.59 19.28 -0.13
C ASP A 46 3.34 18.39 0.87
N ASP A 47 2.77 17.30 1.42
CA ASP A 47 3.42 16.66 2.60
C ASP A 47 4.08 15.28 2.40
N VAL A 48 3.89 14.56 1.28
CA VAL A 48 4.18 13.09 1.31
C VAL A 48 4.89 12.46 0.10
N PRO A 49 5.60 13.16 -0.80
CA PRO A 49 6.50 12.40 -1.71
C PRO A 49 7.98 12.80 -1.78
N GLY A 50 8.32 14.10 -1.76
CA GLY A 50 9.72 14.55 -1.80
C GLY A 50 10.53 14.03 -0.60
N ALA A 51 9.93 14.11 0.59
CA ALA A 51 10.51 13.57 1.81
C ALA A 51 10.62 12.03 1.84
N LEU A 52 9.80 11.29 1.08
CA LEU A 52 9.90 9.83 0.98
C LEU A 52 11.08 9.41 0.10
N ALA A 53 11.34 10.17 -0.96
CA ALA A 53 12.47 9.96 -1.87
C ALA A 53 13.84 10.22 -1.23
N GLU A 54 13.88 10.88 -0.06
CA GLU A 54 15.08 11.15 0.72
C GLU A 54 15.33 10.15 1.86
N LEU A 55 14.37 9.25 2.16
CA LEU A 55 14.52 8.30 3.25
C LEU A 55 15.67 7.33 3.02
N THR A 56 16.47 7.08 4.05
CA THR A 56 17.41 5.94 4.04
C THR A 56 16.65 4.60 3.94
N GLY A 57 17.34 3.54 3.52
CA GLY A 57 16.73 2.20 3.42
C GLY A 57 16.14 1.70 4.75
N TYR A 58 16.82 1.99 5.87
CA TYR A 58 16.32 1.63 7.20
C TYR A 58 15.06 2.40 7.61
N GLN A 59 15.04 3.72 7.37
CA GLN A 59 13.86 4.55 7.67
C GLN A 59 12.66 4.14 6.81
N LEU A 60 12.89 3.79 5.55
CA LEU A 60 11.83 3.29 4.67
C LEU A 60 11.27 1.95 5.17
N TRP A 61 12.13 1.01 5.56
CA TRP A 61 11.69 -0.26 6.15
C TRP A 61 10.84 -0.07 7.41
N GLU A 62 11.32 0.73 8.36
CA GLU A 62 10.61 0.98 9.62
C GLU A 62 9.24 1.63 9.37
N ARG A 63 9.18 2.63 8.47
CA ARG A 63 7.91 3.27 8.09
C ARG A 63 6.96 2.32 7.38
N THR A 64 7.45 1.49 6.48
CA THR A 64 6.63 0.46 5.81
C THR A 64 6.05 -0.52 6.82
N ARG A 65 6.85 -1.03 7.75
CA ARG A 65 6.35 -1.93 8.81
C ARG A 65 5.28 -1.29 9.69
N ARG A 66 5.50 -0.03 10.08
CA ARG A 66 4.51 0.72 10.85
C ARG A 66 3.22 0.92 10.07
N ALA A 67 3.32 1.34 8.82
CA ALA A 67 2.16 1.52 7.94
C ALA A 67 1.38 0.22 7.74
N GLN A 68 2.05 -0.93 7.60
CA GLN A 68 1.41 -2.25 7.54
C GLN A 68 0.63 -2.56 8.82
N HIS A 69 1.25 -2.37 10.00
CA HIS A 69 0.59 -2.63 11.28
C HIS A 69 -0.65 -1.75 11.48
N GLU A 70 -0.50 -0.45 11.20
CA GLU A 70 -1.58 0.52 11.28
C GLU A 70 -2.73 0.21 10.30
N LEU A 71 -2.39 -0.25 9.09
CA LEU A 71 -3.39 -0.65 8.10
C LEU A 71 -4.15 -1.91 8.55
N THR A 72 -3.47 -2.91 9.10
CA THR A 72 -4.11 -4.11 9.65
C THR A 72 -5.09 -3.74 10.77
N ALA A 73 -4.70 -2.86 11.69
CA ALA A 73 -5.60 -2.40 12.74
C ALA A 73 -6.83 -1.65 12.18
N ALA A 74 -6.63 -0.83 11.14
CA ALA A 74 -7.75 -0.14 10.47
C ALA A 74 -8.66 -1.11 9.72
N TYR A 75 -8.11 -2.18 9.13
CA TYR A 75 -8.87 -3.25 8.51
C TYR A 75 -9.74 -4.00 9.53
N GLU A 76 -9.15 -4.40 10.66
CA GLU A 76 -9.89 -5.06 11.75
C GLU A 76 -11.05 -4.20 12.24
N HIS A 77 -10.79 -2.91 12.49
CA HIS A 77 -11.83 -1.96 12.88
C HIS A 77 -12.92 -1.80 11.81
N LEU A 78 -12.56 -1.77 10.52
CA LEU A 78 -13.53 -1.68 9.42
C LEU A 78 -14.42 -2.93 9.33
N VAL A 79 -13.86 -4.13 9.55
CA VAL A 79 -14.62 -5.39 9.57
C VAL A 79 -15.58 -5.44 10.75
N GLU A 80 -15.13 -5.02 11.95
CA GLU A 80 -15.92 -5.00 13.17
C GLU A 80 -17.00 -3.91 13.19
N ALA A 81 -16.82 -2.84 12.41
CA ALA A 81 -17.78 -1.75 12.33
C ALA A 81 -19.11 -2.25 11.74
N ALA A 82 -20.13 -2.38 12.57
CA ALA A 82 -21.50 -2.64 12.16
C ALA A 82 -22.42 -1.57 12.75
N PRO A 83 -23.43 -1.07 12.02
CA PRO A 83 -23.91 -1.49 10.69
C PRO A 83 -23.16 -0.82 9.52
N ALA A 84 -23.62 -0.99 8.26
CA ALA A 84 -23.04 -0.41 7.04
C ALA A 84 -22.64 1.08 7.15
N ARG A 85 -23.46 1.89 7.85
CA ARG A 85 -23.16 3.31 8.09
C ARG A 85 -21.90 3.52 8.95
N ALA A 86 -21.65 2.63 9.92
CA ALA A 86 -20.43 2.68 10.73
C ALA A 86 -19.20 2.35 9.88
N ARG A 87 -19.29 1.36 8.96
CA ARG A 87 -18.22 1.07 8.00
C ARG A 87 -17.90 2.25 7.11
N ALA A 88 -18.92 2.87 6.52
CA ALA A 88 -18.75 4.06 5.67
C ALA A 88 -18.05 5.20 6.41
N ALA A 89 -18.28 5.35 7.73
CA ALA A 89 -17.66 6.39 8.54
C ALA A 89 -16.16 6.15 8.81
N VAL A 90 -15.73 4.88 8.94
CA VAL A 90 -14.33 4.53 9.22
C VAL A 90 -13.51 4.19 7.97
N ALA A 91 -14.17 3.87 6.85
CA ALA A 91 -13.55 3.57 5.57
C ALA A 91 -12.56 4.64 5.04
N PRO A 92 -12.75 5.96 5.23
CA PRO A 92 -11.78 6.95 4.80
C PRO A 92 -10.40 6.78 5.44
N ASP A 93 -10.32 6.38 6.71
CA ASP A 93 -9.04 6.14 7.40
C ASP A 93 -8.32 4.92 6.81
N PHE A 94 -9.06 3.82 6.60
CA PHE A 94 -8.54 2.63 5.93
C PHE A 94 -7.98 2.96 4.53
N LEU A 95 -8.75 3.66 3.69
CA LEU A 95 -8.32 4.03 2.33
C LEU A 95 -7.09 4.95 2.32
N ARG A 96 -6.99 5.88 3.28
CA ARG A 96 -5.79 6.71 3.46
C ARG A 96 -4.57 5.86 3.81
N ARG A 97 -4.71 4.87 4.70
CA ARG A 97 -3.62 3.96 5.08
C ARG A 97 -3.20 3.03 3.93
N VAL A 98 -4.14 2.53 3.13
CA VAL A 98 -3.83 1.77 1.91
C VAL A 98 -2.95 2.59 0.97
N ARG A 99 -3.36 3.83 0.66
CA ARG A 99 -2.57 4.72 -0.22
C ARG A 99 -1.18 4.99 0.34
N HIS A 100 -1.08 5.20 1.65
CA HIS A 100 0.21 5.42 2.32
C HIS A 100 1.14 4.20 2.22
N LEU A 101 0.62 2.99 2.48
CA LEU A 101 1.39 1.76 2.34
C LEU A 101 1.88 1.57 0.89
N LEU A 102 0.98 1.71 -0.09
CA LEU A 102 1.34 1.56 -1.51
C LEU A 102 2.43 2.54 -1.92
N ALA A 103 2.38 3.79 -1.45
CA ALA A 103 3.41 4.78 -1.74
C ALA A 103 4.78 4.35 -1.18
N LEU A 104 4.84 3.92 0.09
CA LEU A 104 6.10 3.47 0.71
C LEU A 104 6.69 2.25 0.00
N ARG A 105 5.85 1.27 -0.34
CA ARG A 105 6.26 0.04 -1.04
C ARG A 105 6.79 0.34 -2.43
N LEU A 106 6.07 1.18 -3.20
CA LEU A 106 6.51 1.57 -4.54
C LEU A 106 7.81 2.38 -4.53
N VAL A 107 8.03 3.25 -3.54
CA VAL A 107 9.32 3.95 -3.37
C VAL A 107 10.46 2.94 -3.18
N ALA A 108 10.27 1.88 -2.40
CA ALA A 108 11.27 0.83 -2.22
C ALA A 108 11.54 0.09 -3.55
N VAL A 109 10.48 -0.41 -4.20
CA VAL A 109 10.57 -1.14 -5.46
C VAL A 109 11.25 -0.31 -6.54
N VAL A 110 10.85 0.94 -6.75
CA VAL A 110 11.44 1.84 -7.76
C VAL A 110 12.93 2.03 -7.50
N ARG A 111 13.33 2.26 -6.23
CA ARG A 111 14.76 2.46 -5.89
C ARG A 111 15.60 1.23 -6.19
N ASP A 112 15.12 0.04 -5.82
CA ASP A 112 15.85 -1.20 -6.06
C ASP A 112 15.93 -1.50 -7.56
N ARG A 113 14.83 -1.29 -8.28
CA ARG A 113 14.80 -1.46 -9.74
C ARG A 113 15.71 -0.49 -10.47
N ARG A 114 15.75 0.79 -10.11
CA ARG A 114 16.69 1.77 -10.72
C ARG A 114 18.15 1.39 -10.52
N ARG A 115 18.50 0.78 -9.39
CA ARG A 115 19.85 0.28 -9.11
C ARG A 115 20.18 -0.98 -9.91
N ALA A 116 19.23 -1.91 -9.97
CA ALA A 116 19.38 -3.17 -10.70
C ALA A 116 19.38 -2.98 -12.23
N PHE A 117 18.59 -2.01 -12.72
CA PHE A 117 18.32 -1.79 -14.14
C PHE A 117 18.46 -0.30 -14.53
N PRO A 118 19.69 0.22 -14.68
CA PRO A 118 19.94 1.65 -14.89
C PRO A 118 19.41 2.26 -16.20
N GLN A 119 18.88 1.45 -17.13
CA GLN A 119 18.45 1.88 -18.48
C GLN A 119 16.94 1.78 -18.72
N SER A 120 16.11 1.68 -17.69
CA SER A 120 14.70 1.31 -17.87
C SER A 120 13.72 2.44 -17.57
N ALA A 121 13.02 2.87 -18.63
CA ALA A 121 11.87 3.77 -18.69
C ALA A 121 12.11 5.24 -18.26
N PRO A 122 11.41 6.20 -18.90
CA PRO A 122 11.44 7.58 -18.44
C PRO A 122 10.95 7.65 -17.00
N VAL A 123 11.74 8.27 -16.13
CA VAL A 123 11.35 8.57 -14.76
C VAL A 123 9.99 9.25 -14.81
N ALA A 124 8.99 8.66 -14.15
CA ALA A 124 7.70 9.31 -14.03
C ALA A 124 7.95 10.59 -13.22
N GLY A 125 7.81 11.76 -13.84
CA GLY A 125 8.05 13.06 -13.20
C GLY A 125 7.07 13.40 -12.06
N GLY A 126 6.22 12.46 -11.66
CA GLY A 126 5.28 12.56 -10.56
C GLY A 126 5.59 11.55 -9.47
N VAL A 127 5.23 11.89 -8.24
CA VAL A 127 5.65 11.13 -7.06
C VAL A 127 4.47 10.41 -6.36
N GLY A 128 3.32 10.33 -7.04
CA GLY A 128 2.15 9.59 -6.58
C GLY A 128 2.20 8.09 -6.90
N VAL A 129 1.38 7.30 -6.21
CA VAL A 129 1.27 5.83 -6.38
C VAL A 129 1.12 5.43 -7.85
N ALA A 130 0.23 6.09 -8.61
CA ALA A 130 0.00 5.78 -10.02
C ALA A 130 1.24 6.04 -10.90
N ALA A 131 1.98 7.11 -10.64
CA ALA A 131 3.18 7.46 -11.39
C ALA A 131 4.33 6.49 -11.10
N LEU A 132 4.58 6.20 -9.81
CA LEU A 132 5.59 5.22 -9.39
C LEU A 132 5.26 3.82 -9.92
N TRP A 133 3.99 3.42 -9.87
CA TRP A 133 3.55 2.15 -10.44
C TRP A 133 3.74 2.11 -11.95
N ALA A 134 3.40 3.16 -12.70
CA ALA A 134 3.59 3.20 -14.15
C ALA A 134 5.06 2.99 -14.54
N GLU A 135 6.00 3.61 -13.81
CA GLU A 135 7.43 3.40 -14.03
C GLU A 135 7.82 1.93 -13.83
N VAL A 136 7.40 1.33 -12.71
CA VAL A 136 7.67 -0.09 -12.40
C VAL A 136 7.04 -1.02 -13.44
N PHE A 137 5.77 -0.79 -13.76
CA PHE A 137 4.99 -1.61 -14.69
C PHE A 137 5.65 -1.65 -16.06
N TRP A 138 5.97 -0.50 -16.66
CA TRP A 138 6.58 -0.47 -17.99
C TRP A 138 8.00 -1.02 -17.99
N ALA A 139 8.79 -0.76 -16.93
CA ALA A 139 10.13 -1.30 -16.79
C ALA A 139 10.14 -2.83 -16.62
N ALA A 140 9.17 -3.39 -15.90
CA ALA A 140 9.00 -4.83 -15.77
C ALA A 140 8.45 -5.44 -17.08
N ARG A 141 7.45 -4.81 -17.69
CA ARG A 141 6.81 -5.30 -18.92
C ARG A 141 7.76 -5.40 -20.10
N ALA A 142 8.67 -4.43 -20.26
CA ALA A 142 9.70 -4.44 -21.30
C ALA A 142 10.71 -5.59 -21.16
N ARG A 143 10.80 -6.23 -19.99
CA ARG A 143 11.69 -7.37 -19.73
C ARG A 143 11.01 -8.72 -19.91
N SER A 144 9.67 -8.74 -20.01
CA SER A 144 8.84 -9.95 -20.07
C SER A 144 7.98 -9.96 -21.33
N GLU A 145 8.58 -9.73 -22.50
CA GLU A 145 7.85 -9.57 -23.77
C GLU A 145 6.95 -10.77 -24.14
N ASP A 146 7.25 -11.99 -23.65
CA ASP A 146 6.62 -13.26 -24.05
C ASP A 146 5.59 -13.87 -23.07
N ASP A 147 5.37 -13.28 -21.90
CA ASP A 147 4.42 -13.86 -20.93
C ASP A 147 2.97 -13.41 -21.23
N GLY A 148 2.05 -14.39 -21.31
CA GLY A 148 0.60 -14.18 -21.47
C GLY A 148 -0.02 -13.31 -20.36
N PRO A 149 -1.35 -13.06 -20.35
CA PRO A 149 -1.97 -12.03 -19.50
C PRO A 149 -1.50 -12.16 -18.04
N GLY A 150 -0.63 -11.23 -17.65
CA GLY A 150 0.39 -11.46 -16.65
C GLY A 150 0.01 -10.97 -15.27
N VAL A 151 0.77 -11.43 -14.28
CA VAL A 151 0.68 -10.96 -12.89
C VAL A 151 0.77 -9.43 -12.81
N LEU A 152 1.52 -8.79 -13.71
CA LEU A 152 1.64 -7.33 -13.80
C LEU A 152 0.33 -6.64 -14.19
N GLU A 153 -0.41 -7.15 -15.17
CA GLU A 153 -1.71 -6.61 -15.59
C GLU A 153 -2.77 -6.78 -14.50
N ALA A 154 -2.77 -7.92 -13.80
CA ALA A 154 -3.66 -8.14 -12.66
C ALA A 154 -3.36 -7.19 -11.49
N THR A 155 -2.08 -6.94 -11.22
CA THR A 155 -1.62 -5.99 -10.20
C THR A 155 -1.94 -4.55 -10.58
N ASP A 156 -1.80 -4.18 -11.86
CA ASP A 156 -2.20 -2.87 -12.36
C ASP A 156 -3.70 -2.61 -12.18
N ALA A 157 -4.54 -3.58 -12.55
CA ALA A 157 -5.99 -3.49 -12.33
C ALA A 157 -6.34 -3.35 -10.83
N SER A 158 -5.63 -4.08 -9.97
CA SER A 158 -5.83 -4.03 -8.51
C SER A 158 -5.42 -2.67 -7.93
N ILE A 159 -4.28 -2.12 -8.33
CA ILE A 159 -3.82 -0.79 -7.88
C ILE A 159 -4.78 0.30 -8.33
N ARG A 160 -5.19 0.32 -9.62
CA ARG A 160 -6.17 1.30 -10.11
C ARG A 160 -7.47 1.21 -9.32
N GLY A 161 -7.95 -0.01 -9.11
CA GLY A 161 -9.12 -0.30 -8.28
C GLY A 161 -9.02 0.30 -6.88
N LEU A 162 -7.94 -0.02 -6.15
CA LEU A 162 -7.67 0.48 -4.80
C LEU A 162 -7.60 2.01 -4.73
N LEU A 163 -7.08 2.67 -5.77
CA LEU A 163 -6.99 4.12 -5.83
C LEU A 163 -8.36 4.78 -6.07
N THR A 164 -9.24 4.13 -6.84
CA THR A 164 -10.58 4.63 -7.17
C THR A 164 -11.65 4.35 -6.13
N LEU A 165 -11.37 3.45 -5.18
CA LEU A 165 -12.29 3.07 -4.11
C LEU A 165 -12.85 4.28 -3.35
N GLN A 166 -14.17 4.26 -3.18
CA GLN A 166 -14.92 5.20 -2.36
C GLN A 166 -15.31 4.53 -1.03
N PRO A 167 -15.52 5.31 0.05
CA PRO A 167 -16.00 4.79 1.32
C PRO A 167 -17.30 3.97 1.22
N SER A 168 -18.17 4.31 0.28
CA SER A 168 -19.44 3.59 0.02
C SER A 168 -19.23 2.15 -0.46
N ASP A 169 -18.11 1.89 -1.14
CA ASP A 169 -17.77 0.58 -1.72
C ASP A 169 -17.34 -0.43 -0.64
N LEU A 170 -17.07 0.06 0.58
CA LEU A 170 -16.61 -0.72 1.73
C LEU A 170 -17.69 -0.89 2.80
N THR A 171 -18.96 -0.75 2.42
CA THR A 171 -20.11 -0.94 3.32
C THR A 171 -20.47 -2.41 3.52
N ASP A 172 -20.11 -3.26 2.55
CA ASP A 172 -20.31 -4.71 2.58
C ASP A 172 -19.04 -5.44 3.08
N PRO A 173 -19.15 -6.35 4.07
CA PRO A 173 -18.00 -7.12 4.56
C PRO A 173 -17.32 -7.98 3.50
N GLY A 174 -18.07 -8.53 2.54
CA GLY A 174 -17.50 -9.33 1.46
C GLY A 174 -16.66 -8.48 0.50
N ALA A 175 -17.11 -7.27 0.20
CA ALA A 175 -16.34 -6.29 -0.56
C ALA A 175 -15.05 -5.89 0.18
N VAL A 176 -15.13 -5.64 1.49
CA VAL A 176 -13.96 -5.32 2.33
C VAL A 176 -12.92 -6.45 2.28
N GLN A 177 -13.34 -7.70 2.49
CA GLN A 177 -12.44 -8.86 2.39
C GLN A 177 -11.82 -8.99 0.99
N SER A 178 -12.64 -8.84 -0.06
CA SER A 178 -12.16 -8.97 -1.44
C SER A 178 -11.08 -7.93 -1.79
N TRP A 179 -11.20 -6.70 -1.29
CA TRP A 179 -10.18 -5.66 -1.50
C TRP A 179 -8.94 -5.86 -0.64
N TRP A 180 -9.10 -6.43 0.56
CA TRP A 180 -7.98 -6.86 1.39
C TRP A 180 -7.13 -7.93 0.69
N ASP A 181 -7.79 -8.94 0.12
CA ASP A 181 -7.13 -10.03 -0.61
C ASP A 181 -6.41 -9.50 -1.86
N ARG A 182 -7.02 -8.56 -2.58
CA ARG A 182 -6.36 -7.88 -3.72
C ARG A 182 -5.13 -7.09 -3.29
N LEU A 183 -5.18 -6.40 -2.16
CA LEU A 183 -4.00 -5.70 -1.63
C LEU A 183 -2.88 -6.68 -1.28
N ALA A 184 -3.21 -7.85 -0.72
CA ALA A 184 -2.21 -8.89 -0.45
C ALA A 184 -1.51 -9.39 -1.72
N LEU A 185 -2.25 -9.58 -2.82
CA LEU A 185 -1.68 -9.96 -4.12
C LEU A 185 -0.78 -8.86 -4.72
N VAL A 186 -1.15 -7.59 -4.53
CA VAL A 186 -0.29 -6.45 -4.92
C VAL A 186 1.03 -6.48 -4.13
N GLU A 187 0.96 -6.70 -2.81
CA GLU A 187 2.16 -6.81 -1.97
C GLU A 187 3.05 -8.00 -2.36
N GLU A 188 2.46 -9.14 -2.72
CA GLU A 188 3.18 -10.31 -3.24
C GLU A 188 3.92 -9.98 -4.54
N THR A 189 3.26 -9.28 -5.47
CA THR A 189 3.89 -8.81 -6.72
C THR A 189 5.06 -7.88 -6.43
N PHE A 190 4.91 -6.95 -5.49
CA PHE A 190 6.01 -6.08 -5.07
C PHE A 190 7.17 -6.89 -4.50
N GLY A 191 6.90 -7.91 -3.68
CA GLY A 191 7.93 -8.81 -3.17
C GLY A 191 8.68 -9.55 -4.28
N GLY A 192 7.96 -10.02 -5.31
CA GLY A 192 8.58 -10.65 -6.49
C GLY A 192 9.51 -9.69 -7.24
N LEU A 193 9.08 -8.45 -7.45
CA LEU A 193 9.87 -7.41 -8.12
C LEU A 193 11.12 -7.01 -7.32
N GLU A 194 11.04 -6.97 -5.98
CA GLU A 194 12.18 -6.72 -5.10
C GLU A 194 13.19 -7.87 -5.17
N VAL A 195 12.73 -9.12 -5.15
CA VAL A 195 13.59 -10.30 -5.29
C VAL A 195 14.29 -10.31 -6.65
N GLU A 196 13.58 -10.02 -7.75
CA GLU A 196 14.18 -9.92 -9.10
C GLU A 196 15.31 -8.88 -9.14
N ALA A 197 15.07 -7.69 -8.58
CA ALA A 197 16.05 -6.63 -8.52
C ALA A 197 17.27 -7.05 -7.68
N GLN A 198 17.05 -7.70 -6.54
CA GLN A 198 18.11 -8.17 -5.66
C GLN A 198 18.99 -9.25 -6.32
N VAL A 199 18.38 -10.24 -6.97
CA VAL A 199 19.10 -11.29 -7.73
C VAL A 199 19.98 -10.67 -8.81
N THR A 200 19.46 -9.65 -9.51
CA THR A 200 20.23 -8.94 -10.54
C THR A 200 21.44 -8.20 -9.93
N LEU A 201 21.24 -7.50 -8.81
CA LEU A 201 22.32 -6.78 -8.13
C LEU A 201 23.41 -7.72 -7.60
N ASP A 202 23.03 -8.89 -7.08
CA ASP A 202 24.01 -9.87 -6.61
C ASP A 202 24.82 -10.46 -7.77
N GLY A 203 24.17 -10.78 -8.89
CA GLY A 203 24.89 -11.20 -10.12
C GLY A 203 25.86 -10.15 -10.65
N LEU A 204 25.50 -8.86 -10.58
CA LEU A 204 26.40 -7.76 -10.97
C LEU A 204 27.62 -7.62 -10.05
N ARG A 205 27.50 -7.98 -8.76
CA ARG A 205 28.61 -7.95 -7.79
C ARG A 205 29.55 -9.13 -7.99
N GLU A 206 29.02 -10.30 -8.31
CA GLU A 206 29.81 -11.51 -8.56
C GLU A 206 30.60 -11.44 -9.87
N ALA A 207 30.14 -10.62 -10.82
CA ALA A 207 30.80 -10.39 -12.10
C ALA A 207 31.93 -9.33 -12.06
N GLN A 208 32.16 -8.69 -10.90
CA GLN A 208 33.20 -7.67 -10.67
C GLN A 208 34.37 -8.25 -9.87
#